data_AF-A0A1Q5UJU7-F1
#
_entry.id   AF-A0A1Q5UJU7-F1
#
_cell.length_a   1.000
_cell.length_b   1.000
_cell.length_c   1.000
_cell.angle_alpha   90.00
_cell.angle_beta   90.00
_cell.angle_gamma   90.00
#
_symmetry.space_group_name_H-M   'P 1'
#
loop_
_entity.id
_entity.type
_entity.pdbx_description
1 polymer ?
#
loop_
_entity_poly.entity_id
_entity_poly.type
_entity_poly.pdbx_seq_one_letter_code
_entity_poly.pdbx_strand_id
1 'polypeptide(L)'
;MQINRNIVPNFYRVLQEQDPEKQIENTKELQNAFDKLLAAAHPDGPFFMGSQMSFVDVQAAPWVIRLRRVLTPYRGLPDAEAGTRWASWVDAIDANEHVRATTSSDELYLDSYARYAGKSLGRDPGKEVGY
;
A
#
# COMPACT_ATOMS: atom_id res chain seq x y z
N MET A 1 15.38 -4.08 9.00
CA MET A 1 14.19 -3.24 8.78
C MET A 1 13.26 -3.98 7.83
N GLN A 2 12.22 -4.65 8.35
CA GLN A 2 11.36 -5.60 7.61
C GLN A 2 10.66 -4.95 6.39
N ILE A 3 10.36 -3.66 6.47
CA ILE A 3 9.61 -2.92 5.46
C ILE A 3 10.36 -2.84 4.13
N ASN A 4 11.57 -2.27 4.12
CA ASN A 4 12.37 -2.11 2.88
C ASN A 4 12.83 -3.43 2.26
N ARG A 5 12.95 -4.50 3.06
CA ARG A 5 13.43 -5.80 2.59
C ARG A 5 12.31 -6.70 2.06
N ASN A 6 11.11 -6.61 2.62
CA ASN A 6 10.02 -7.54 2.32
C ASN A 6 8.78 -6.85 1.76
N ILE A 7 8.34 -5.73 2.32
CA ILE A 7 7.09 -5.07 1.89
C ILE A 7 7.28 -4.38 0.53
N VAL A 8 8.34 -3.59 0.38
CA VAL A 8 8.57 -2.82 -0.86
C VAL A 8 8.75 -3.72 -2.08
N PRO A 9 9.62 -4.75 -2.05
CA PRO A 9 9.78 -5.64 -3.20
C PRO A 9 8.50 -6.43 -3.50
N ASN A 10 7.80 -6.94 -2.48
CA ASN A 10 6.56 -7.69 -2.69
C ASN A 10 5.45 -6.82 -3.27
N PHE A 11 5.35 -5.55 -2.85
CA PHE A 11 4.42 -4.60 -3.46
C PHE A 11 4.64 -4.48 -4.97
N TYR A 12 5.89 -4.28 -5.40
CA TYR A 12 6.20 -4.17 -6.82
C TYR A 12 6.03 -5.49 -7.58
N ARG A 13 6.28 -6.64 -6.95
CA ARG A 13 5.98 -7.96 -7.53
C ARG A 13 4.50 -8.11 -7.85
N VAL A 14 3.61 -7.79 -6.90
CA VAL A 14 2.15 -7.80 -7.14
C VAL A 14 1.77 -6.82 -8.24
N LEU A 15 2.30 -5.59 -8.18
CA LEU A 15 1.95 -4.56 -9.14
C LEU A 15 2.43 -4.87 -10.57
N GLN A 16 3.60 -5.47 -10.74
CA GLN A 16 4.17 -5.71 -12.08
C GLN A 16 3.67 -7.02 -12.69
N GLU A 17 3.23 -7.98 -11.88
CA GLU A 17 2.78 -9.29 -12.35
C GLU A 17 1.53 -9.18 -13.24
N GLN A 18 1.60 -9.85 -14.39
CA GLN A 18 0.56 -9.89 -15.42
C GLN A 18 -0.15 -11.24 -15.45
N ASP A 19 0.49 -12.29 -14.94
CA ASP A 19 -0.11 -13.62 -14.81
C ASP A 19 -1.06 -13.65 -13.59
N PRO A 20 -2.36 -13.97 -13.79
CA PRO A 20 -3.34 -13.95 -12.69
C PRO A 20 -3.03 -14.95 -11.56
N GLU A 21 -2.48 -16.12 -11.86
CA GLU A 21 -2.17 -17.14 -10.86
C GLU A 21 -0.99 -16.69 -10.00
N LYS A 22 0.08 -16.20 -10.63
CA LYS A 22 1.24 -15.64 -9.93
C LYS A 22 0.89 -14.37 -9.16
N GLN A 23 -0.07 -13.59 -9.63
CA GLN A 23 -0.55 -12.41 -8.92
C GLN A 23 -1.21 -12.79 -7.59
N ILE A 24 -1.98 -13.88 -7.55
CA ILE A 24 -2.55 -14.42 -6.31
C ILE A 24 -1.43 -14.86 -5.36
N GLU A 25 -0.42 -15.56 -5.87
CA GLU A 25 0.74 -16.00 -5.07
C GLU A 25 1.52 -14.81 -4.49
N ASN A 26 1.88 -13.84 -5.34
CA ASN A 26 2.59 -12.62 -4.92
C ASN A 26 1.77 -11.81 -3.90
N THR A 27 0.44 -11.78 -4.04
CA THR A 27 -0.45 -11.09 -3.09
C THR A 27 -0.41 -11.76 -1.72
N LYS A 28 -0.43 -13.10 -1.68
CA LYS A 28 -0.27 -13.86 -0.44
C LYS A 28 1.11 -13.62 0.19
N GLU A 29 2.17 -13.54 -0.59
CA GLU A 29 3.51 -13.21 -0.08
C GLU A 29 3.58 -11.81 0.54
N LEU A 30 2.91 -10.83 -0.06
CA LEU A 30 2.80 -9.47 0.47
C LEU A 30 2.01 -9.46 1.79
N GLN A 31 0.85 -10.13 1.84
CA GLN A 31 0.04 -10.26 3.05
C GLN A 31 0.85 -10.92 4.18
N ASN A 32 1.51 -12.04 3.89
CA ASN A 32 2.38 -12.73 4.85
C ASN A 32 3.52 -11.83 5.38
N ALA A 33 4.03 -10.90 4.57
CA ALA A 33 5.05 -9.94 5.02
C ALA A 33 4.49 -8.93 6.02
N PHE A 34 3.25 -8.47 5.82
CA PHE A 34 2.54 -7.61 6.79
C PHE A 34 2.13 -8.39 8.04
N ASP A 35 1.64 -9.62 7.91
CA ASP A 35 1.26 -10.44 9.06
C ASP A 35 2.47 -10.72 9.97
N LYS A 36 3.63 -11.03 9.38
CA LYS A 36 4.89 -11.19 10.14
C LYS A 36 5.30 -9.91 10.85
N LEU A 37 5.02 -8.74 10.27
CA LEU A 37 5.26 -7.46 10.94
C LEU A 37 4.29 -7.30 12.13
N LEU A 38 2.99 -7.47 11.89
CA LEU A 38 1.95 -7.28 12.91
C LEU A 38 1.94 -8.35 14.01
N ALA A 39 2.55 -9.51 13.79
CA ALA A 39 2.77 -10.50 14.84
C ALA A 39 3.60 -9.97 16.03
N ALA A 40 4.40 -8.92 15.81
CA ALA A 40 5.16 -8.22 16.85
C ALA A 40 4.50 -6.92 17.33
N ALA A 41 3.32 -6.56 16.80
CA ALA A 41 2.60 -5.37 17.19
C ALA A 41 1.79 -5.57 18.48
N HIS A 42 1.40 -4.47 19.11
CA HIS A 42 0.44 -4.49 20.21
C HIS A 42 -0.87 -5.17 19.75
N PRO A 43 -1.40 -6.13 20.52
CA PRO A 43 -2.54 -6.97 20.11
C PRO A 43 -3.81 -6.15 19.84
N ASP A 44 -4.08 -5.15 20.68
CA ASP A 44 -5.34 -4.37 20.62
C ASP A 44 -5.12 -2.88 20.27
N GLY A 45 -3.87 -2.49 20.01
CA GLY A 45 -3.53 -1.09 19.80
C GLY A 45 -3.90 -0.66 18.39
N PRO A 46 -4.35 0.58 18.14
CA PRO A 46 -4.52 1.07 16.77
C PRO A 46 -3.18 1.07 16.01
N PHE A 47 -2.07 1.36 16.68
CA PHE A 47 -0.73 1.44 16.10
C PHE A 47 0.18 0.30 16.57
N PHE A 48 1.37 0.20 15.96
CA PHE A 48 2.31 -0.90 16.21
C PHE A 48 2.71 -1.04 17.67
N MET A 49 2.93 0.07 18.38
CA MET A 49 3.32 0.10 19.80
C MET A 49 2.13 0.31 20.77
N GLY A 50 0.88 0.24 20.28
CA GLY A 50 -0.29 0.48 21.11
C GLY A 50 -1.07 1.71 20.66
N SER A 51 -1.27 2.66 21.58
CA SER A 51 -2.14 3.81 21.39
C SER A 51 -1.53 4.96 20.58
N GLN A 52 -0.20 5.00 20.43
CA GLN A 52 0.51 6.10 19.77
C GLN A 52 1.23 5.61 18.51
N MET A 53 1.22 6.44 17.48
CA MET A 53 1.96 6.19 16.25
C MET A 53 3.47 6.12 16.56
N SER A 54 4.12 5.07 16.09
CA SER A 54 5.54 4.82 16.30
C SER A 54 6.32 4.92 14.98
N PHE A 55 7.65 4.84 15.08
CA PHE A 55 8.51 4.83 13.89
C PHE A 55 8.19 3.68 12.92
N VAL A 56 7.70 2.54 13.41
CA VAL A 56 7.31 1.40 12.57
C VAL A 56 6.09 1.77 11.71
N ASP A 57 5.10 2.43 12.31
CA ASP A 57 3.91 2.91 11.61
C ASP A 57 4.30 3.96 10.55
N VAL A 58 5.18 4.90 10.91
CA VAL A 58 5.67 5.95 9.98
C VAL A 58 6.36 5.35 8.76
N GLN A 59 7.19 4.33 8.95
CA GLN A 59 7.88 3.65 7.85
C GLN A 59 6.92 2.83 6.99
N ALA A 60 5.86 2.25 7.58
CA ALA A 60 4.90 1.42 6.88
C ALA A 60 3.82 2.23 6.16
N ALA A 61 3.46 3.41 6.69
CA ALA A 61 2.34 4.22 6.24
C ALA A 61 2.34 4.47 4.72
N PRO A 62 3.45 4.87 4.08
CA PRO A 62 3.47 5.06 2.62
C PRO A 62 3.00 3.82 1.85
N TRP A 63 3.32 2.62 2.32
CA TRP A 63 3.00 1.37 1.65
C TRP A 63 1.59 0.89 1.95
N VAL A 64 1.13 1.06 3.19
CA VAL A 64 -0.27 0.80 3.59
C VAL A 64 -1.23 1.65 2.76
N ILE A 65 -0.97 2.95 2.65
CA ILE A 65 -1.73 3.90 1.81
C ILE A 65 -1.78 3.47 0.34
N ARG A 66 -0.67 2.94 -0.19
CA ARG A 66 -0.55 2.49 -1.58
C ARG A 66 -1.25 1.15 -1.86
N LEU A 67 -1.55 0.33 -0.85
CA LEU A 67 -2.33 -0.90 -1.08
C LEU A 67 -3.69 -0.55 -1.69
N ARG A 68 -4.43 0.35 -1.04
CA ARG A 68 -5.75 0.80 -1.53
C ARG A 68 -5.64 1.72 -2.75
N ARG A 69 -4.68 2.64 -2.78
CA ARG A 69 -4.59 3.65 -3.86
C ARG A 69 -3.95 3.13 -5.15
N VAL A 70 -3.21 2.02 -5.08
CA VAL A 70 -2.51 1.45 -6.24
C VAL A 70 -2.93 0.00 -6.48
N LEU A 71 -2.79 -0.91 -5.51
CA LEU A 71 -3.08 -2.32 -5.76
C LEU A 71 -4.57 -2.60 -5.95
N THR A 72 -5.48 -1.93 -5.23
CA THR A 72 -6.93 -2.14 -5.48
C THR A 72 -7.33 -1.76 -6.91
N PRO A 73 -7.01 -0.56 -7.44
CA PRO A 73 -7.35 -0.20 -8.82
C PRO A 73 -6.66 -1.02 -9.91
N TYR A 74 -5.40 -1.44 -9.68
CA TYR A 74 -4.63 -2.16 -10.70
C TYR A 74 -4.80 -3.68 -10.63
N ARG A 75 -5.05 -4.22 -9.45
CA ARG A 75 -4.93 -5.67 -9.15
C ARG A 75 -6.11 -6.22 -8.34
N GLY A 76 -7.13 -5.40 -8.06
CA GLY A 76 -8.35 -5.87 -7.39
C GLY A 76 -8.14 -6.33 -5.96
N LEU A 77 -7.12 -5.79 -5.26
CA LEU A 77 -6.87 -6.13 -3.86
C LEU A 77 -8.12 -5.79 -3.01
N PRO A 78 -8.69 -6.75 -2.25
CA PRO A 78 -9.86 -6.50 -1.43
C PRO A 78 -9.53 -5.58 -0.25
N ASP A 79 -10.55 -4.89 0.25
CA ASP A 79 -10.45 -4.14 1.49
C ASP A 79 -10.16 -5.07 2.68
N ALA A 80 -9.58 -4.49 3.74
CA ALA A 80 -9.32 -5.22 4.97
C ALA A 80 -10.63 -5.72 5.60
N GLU A 81 -10.62 -6.95 6.12
CA GLU A 81 -11.77 -7.50 6.82
C GLU A 81 -12.01 -6.72 8.13
N ALA A 82 -13.20 -6.13 8.25
CA ALA A 82 -13.56 -5.32 9.41
C ALA A 82 -13.46 -6.11 10.73
N GLY A 83 -12.98 -5.47 11.79
CA GLY A 83 -12.79 -6.09 13.09
C GLY A 83 -11.49 -6.89 13.23
N THR A 84 -10.70 -7.05 12.15
CA THR A 84 -9.37 -7.63 12.25
C THR A 84 -8.34 -6.62 12.77
N ARG A 85 -7.26 -7.12 13.37
CA ARG A 85 -6.12 -6.28 13.76
C ARG A 85 -5.50 -5.52 12.59
N TRP A 86 -5.50 -6.15 11.41
CA TRP A 86 -5.07 -5.56 10.15
C TRP A 86 -5.92 -4.35 9.78
N ALA A 87 -7.26 -4.49 9.76
CA ALA A 87 -8.17 -3.38 9.49
C ALA A 87 -7.96 -2.22 10.47
N SER A 88 -7.90 -2.50 11.77
CA SER A 88 -7.66 -1.45 12.78
C SER A 88 -6.34 -0.70 12.56
N TRP A 89 -5.29 -1.38 12.10
CA TRP A 89 -4.00 -0.75 11.80
C TRP A 89 -4.07 0.14 10.55
N VAL A 90 -4.66 -0.38 9.48
CA VAL A 90 -4.83 0.34 8.21
C VAL A 90 -5.68 1.58 8.42
N ASP A 91 -6.80 1.46 9.12
CA ASP A 91 -7.72 2.57 9.41
C ASP A 91 -7.04 3.64 10.27
N ALA A 92 -6.27 3.24 11.29
CA ALA A 92 -5.52 4.18 12.12
C ALA A 92 -4.46 4.96 11.35
N ILE A 93 -3.76 4.30 10.40
CA ILE A 93 -2.78 4.95 9.52
C ILE A 93 -3.47 5.89 8.53
N ASP A 94 -4.53 5.45 7.85
CA ASP A 94 -5.22 6.25 6.82
C ASP A 94 -5.96 7.45 7.43
N ALA A 95 -6.48 7.33 8.64
CA ALA A 95 -7.13 8.42 9.37
C ALA A 95 -6.16 9.42 10.02
N ASN A 96 -4.87 9.08 10.16
CA ASN A 96 -3.90 9.94 10.84
C ASN A 96 -3.66 11.26 10.09
N GLU A 97 -3.76 12.38 10.81
CA GLU A 97 -3.67 13.72 10.20
C GLU A 97 -2.32 14.00 9.51
N HIS A 98 -1.22 13.51 10.06
CA HIS A 98 0.12 13.72 9.50
C HIS A 98 0.38 12.86 8.26
N VAL A 99 -0.17 11.64 8.25
CA VAL A 99 -0.16 10.78 7.05
C VAL A 99 -0.96 11.44 5.94
N ARG A 100 -2.17 11.91 6.24
CA ARG A 100 -3.03 12.60 5.27
C ARG A 100 -2.40 13.89 4.73
N ALA A 101 -1.74 14.68 5.59
CA ALA A 101 -1.05 15.91 5.19
C ALA A 101 0.11 15.69 4.23
N THR A 102 0.62 14.46 4.11
CA THR A 102 1.75 14.09 3.23
C THR A 102 1.35 13.13 2.10
N THR A 103 0.05 12.85 1.96
CA THR A 103 -0.47 11.92 0.96
C THR A 103 -1.08 12.68 -0.22
N SER A 104 -0.63 12.34 -1.43
CA SER A 104 -1.15 12.88 -2.69
C SER A 104 -2.57 12.39 -3.01
N SER A 105 -3.23 12.99 -4.00
CA SER A 105 -4.52 12.51 -4.50
C SER A 105 -4.43 11.11 -5.12
N ASP A 106 -5.55 10.39 -5.11
CA ASP A 106 -5.65 9.05 -5.70
C ASP A 106 -5.34 9.05 -7.21
N GLU A 107 -5.76 10.09 -7.94
CA GLU A 107 -5.45 10.26 -9.37
C GLU A 107 -3.94 10.35 -9.61
N LEU A 108 -3.21 11.11 -8.79
CA LEU A 108 -1.77 11.24 -8.92
C LEU A 108 -1.06 9.90 -8.60
N TYR A 109 -1.58 9.10 -7.67
CA TYR A 109 -1.09 7.75 -7.44
C TYR A 109 -1.33 6.84 -8.64
N LEU A 110 -2.52 6.87 -9.22
CA LEU A 110 -2.84 6.06 -10.40
C LEU A 110 -1.89 6.37 -11.55
N ASP A 111 -1.71 7.65 -11.89
CA ASP A 111 -0.83 8.07 -12.98
C ASP A 111 0.63 7.68 -12.72
N SER A 112 1.14 7.97 -11.52
CA SER A 112 2.53 7.68 -11.13
C SER A 112 2.89 6.19 -11.22
N TYR A 113 1.91 5.30 -11.03
CA TYR A 113 2.13 3.85 -11.00
C TYR A 113 1.74 3.13 -12.29
N ALA A 114 1.18 3.82 -13.29
CA ALA A 114 0.68 3.22 -14.54
C ALA A 114 1.75 2.39 -15.26
N ARG A 115 2.98 2.91 -15.35
CA ARG A 115 4.10 2.21 -16.02
C ARG A 115 4.47 0.91 -15.33
N TYR A 116 4.46 0.87 -14.00
CA TYR A 116 4.75 -0.35 -13.25
C TYR A 116 3.65 -1.39 -13.41
N ALA A 117 2.40 -0.96 -13.57
CA ALA A 117 1.28 -1.87 -13.78
C ALA A 117 1.24 -2.49 -15.19
N GLY A 118 2.15 -2.11 -16.10
CA GLY A 118 2.15 -2.53 -17.50
C GLY A 118 1.18 -1.74 -18.38
N LYS A 119 0.60 -0.63 -17.88
CA LYS A 119 -0.14 0.30 -18.74
C LYS A 119 0.86 1.18 -19.48
N SER A 120 0.75 1.23 -20.81
CA SER A 120 1.39 2.32 -21.55
C SER A 120 0.71 3.61 -21.11
N LEU A 121 1.50 4.60 -20.68
CA LEU A 121 1.01 5.97 -20.68
C LEU A 121 0.71 6.26 -22.15
N GLY A 122 -0.57 6.27 -22.52
CA GLY A 122 -0.98 6.88 -23.77
C GLY A 122 -0.44 8.30 -23.71
N ARG A 123 0.63 8.57 -24.46
CA ARG A 123 1.05 9.93 -24.75
C ARG A 123 -0.15 10.56 -25.45
N ASP A 124 -0.92 11.35 -24.73
CA ASP A 124 -1.88 12.23 -25.35
C ASP A 124 -1.05 13.24 -26.16
N PRO A 125 -1.09 13.23 -27.51
CA PRO A 125 -0.25 14.10 -28.31
C PRO A 125 -0.63 15.59 -28.21
N GLY A 126 -1.60 15.96 -27.36
CA GLY A 126 -2.20 17.30 -27.33
C GLY A 126 -2.06 18.11 -26.04
N LYS A 127 -1.33 17.67 -25.00
CA LYS A 127 -1.12 18.52 -23.81
C LYS A 127 0.27 19.14 -23.81
N GLU A 128 0.37 20.33 -24.40
CA GLU A 128 1.47 21.25 -24.15
C GLU A 128 1.57 21.52 -22.65
N VAL A 129 2.77 21.33 -22.12
CA VAL A 129 3.10 21.67 -20.73
C VAL A 129 3.29 23.18 -20.70
N GLY A 130 2.25 23.91 -20.31
CA GLY A 130 2.35 25.31 -19.94
C GLY A 130 3.13 25.45 -18.64
N TYR A 131 4.10 26.37 -18.63
CA TYR A 131 4.94 26.74 -17.48
C TYR A 131 4.12 27.20 -16.28
#